data_AF-A0A8S1QDK6-F1
#
_entry.id   AF-A0A8S1QDK6-F1
#
_cell.length_a   1.000
_cell.length_b   1.000
_cell.length_c   1.000
_cell.angle_alpha   90.00
_cell.angle_beta   90.00
_cell.angle_gamma   90.00
#
_symmetry.space_group_name_H-M   'P 1'
#
loop_
_entity.id
_entity.type
_entity.pdbx_description
1 polymer ?
#
loop_
_entity_poly.entity_id
_entity_poly.type
_entity_poly.pdbx_seq_one_letter_code
_entity_poly.pdbx_strand_id
1 'polypeptide(L)'
;MGDYQGEYIQQYLCNINLRKKIKELLKEKTEILQKLEQLEKDRNNQSFEERKKRLRSLASEIQRNFECPLSKCGKKYGSEGSLNQHIKLKHPELVNKA
;
A
#
# COMPACT_ATOMS: atom_id res chain seq x y z
N MET A 1 47.59 -48.76 -8.06
CA MET A 1 46.69 -48.61 -6.89
C MET A 1 46.95 -47.20 -6.35
N GLY A 2 46.02 -46.27 -6.57
CA GLY A 2 46.21 -44.84 -6.26
C GLY A 2 46.31 -44.57 -4.76
N ASP A 3 46.82 -43.38 -4.41
CA ASP A 3 46.96 -42.90 -3.03
C ASP A 3 45.59 -42.57 -2.40
N TYR A 4 44.84 -43.63 -2.10
CA TYR A 4 43.51 -43.59 -1.50
C TYR A 4 43.49 -42.81 -0.18
N GLN A 5 44.59 -42.85 0.56
CA GLN A 5 44.70 -42.16 1.85
C GLN A 5 44.79 -40.64 1.66
N GLY A 6 45.58 -40.17 0.68
CA GLY A 6 45.64 -38.76 0.30
C GLY A 6 44.28 -38.21 -0.16
N GLU A 7 43.60 -38.94 -1.04
CA GLU A 7 42.27 -38.55 -1.54
C GLU A 7 41.22 -38.45 -0.43
N TYR A 8 41.22 -39.41 0.50
CA TYR A 8 40.31 -39.40 1.65
C TYR A 8 40.53 -38.16 2.54
N ILE A 9 41.78 -37.83 2.84
CA ILE A 9 42.11 -36.65 3.67
C ILE A 9 41.69 -35.37 2.95
N GLN A 10 41.95 -35.26 1.64
CA GLN A 10 41.54 -34.10 0.85
C GLN A 10 40.01 -33.93 0.85
N GLN A 11 39.27 -35.02 0.66
CA GLN A 11 37.80 -34.98 0.68
C GLN A 11 37.26 -34.60 2.06
N TYR A 12 37.86 -35.11 3.14
CA TYR A 12 37.51 -34.74 4.51
C TYR A 12 37.70 -33.25 4.79
N LEU A 13 38.84 -32.68 4.37
CA LEU A 13 39.12 -31.25 4.52
C LEU A 13 38.15 -30.39 3.70
N CYS A 14 37.85 -30.81 2.47
CA CYS A 14 36.84 -30.16 1.63
C CYS A 14 35.47 -30.15 2.32
N ASN A 15 35.04 -31.29 2.86
CA ASN A 15 33.76 -31.40 3.58
C ASN A 15 33.69 -30.48 4.81
N ILE A 16 34.79 -30.32 5.56
CA ILE A 16 34.85 -29.36 6.67
C ILE A 16 34.62 -27.93 6.16
N ASN A 17 35.31 -27.54 5.10
CA ASN A 17 35.20 -26.20 4.54
C ASN A 17 33.81 -25.94 3.96
N LEU A 18 33.22 -26.91 3.26
CA LEU A 18 31.86 -26.84 2.76
C LEU A 18 30.85 -26.67 3.90
N ARG A 19 30.99 -27.42 5.00
CA ARG A 19 30.14 -27.27 6.19
C ARG A 19 30.25 -25.88 6.80
N LYS A 20 31.44 -25.30 6.87
CA LYS A 20 31.64 -23.90 7.32
C LYS A 20 30.92 -22.94 6.39
N LYS A 21 31.09 -23.10 5.07
CA LYS A 21 30.46 -22.22 4.08
C LYS A 21 28.93 -22.30 4.12
N ILE A 22 28.37 -23.50 4.31
CA ILE A 22 26.92 -23.68 4.50
C ILE A 22 26.43 -22.90 5.72
N LYS A 23 27.15 -22.92 6.84
CA LYS A 23 26.76 -22.16 8.04
C LYS A 23 26.78 -20.65 7.79
N GLU A 24 27.78 -20.13 7.08
CA GLU A 24 27.86 -18.71 6.71
C GLU A 24 26.68 -18.31 5.81
N LEU A 25 26.41 -19.09 4.76
CA LEU A 25 25.30 -18.82 3.84
C LEU A 25 23.93 -18.90 4.53
N LEU A 26 23.77 -19.81 5.50
CA LEU A 26 22.55 -19.86 6.30
C LEU A 26 22.38 -18.60 7.15
N LYS A 27 23.46 -18.08 7.73
CA LYS A 27 23.43 -16.82 8.49
C LYS A 27 23.06 -15.65 7.58
N GLU A 28 23.71 -15.51 6.43
CA GLU A 28 23.39 -14.47 5.44
C GLU A 28 21.93 -14.55 4.98
N LYS A 29 21.43 -15.76 4.69
CA LYS A 29 20.03 -15.99 4.34
C LYS A 29 19.08 -15.50 5.44
N THR A 30 19.37 -15.79 6.70
CA THR A 30 18.52 -15.36 7.82
C THR A 30 18.48 -13.84 7.97
N GLU A 31 19.62 -13.16 7.81
CA GLU A 31 19.71 -11.69 7.85
C GLU A 31 18.94 -11.04 6.70
N ILE A 32 19.02 -11.60 5.49
CA ILE A 32 18.27 -11.11 4.33
C ILE A 32 16.76 -11.25 4.55
N LEU A 33 16.30 -12.39 5.08
CA LEU A 33 14.88 -12.60 5.36
C LEU A 33 14.35 -11.61 6.39
N GLN A 34 15.11 -11.36 7.47
CA GLN A 34 14.75 -10.35 8.47
C GLN A 34 14.65 -8.95 7.86
N LYS A 35 15.58 -8.59 6.98
CA LYS A 35 15.57 -7.29 6.29
C LYS A 35 14.38 -7.12 5.34
N LEU A 36 14.01 -8.18 4.63
CA LEU A 36 12.81 -8.18 3.77
C LEU A 36 11.53 -7.97 4.60
N GLU A 37 11.40 -8.68 5.72
CA GLU A 37 10.24 -8.53 6.61
C GLU A 37 10.11 -7.08 7.13
N GLN A 38 11.25 -6.45 7.49
CA GLN A 38 11.24 -5.06 7.93
C GLN A 38 10.78 -4.10 6.82
N LEU A 39 11.29 -4.27 5.60
CA LEU A 39 10.90 -3.44 4.46
C LEU A 39 9.41 -3.58 4.12
N GLU A 40 8.84 -4.78 4.26
CA GLU A 40 7.41 -5.00 4.05
C GLU A 40 6.55 -4.28 5.10
N LYS A 41 6.99 -4.28 6.37
CA LYS A 41 6.33 -3.52 7.45
C LYS A 41 6.39 -2.02 7.19
N ASP A 42 7.55 -1.51 6.79
CA ASP A 42 7.74 -0.09 6.50
C ASP A 42 6.88 0.36 5.30
N ARG A 43 6.81 -0.46 4.25
CA ARG A 43 5.93 -0.21 3.08
C ARG A 43 4.46 -0.16 3.47
N ASN A 44 4.00 -1.09 4.33
CA ASN A 44 2.61 -1.09 4.80
C ASN A 44 2.28 0.13 5.66
N ASN A 45 3.20 0.54 6.53
CA ASN A 45 3.06 1.76 7.33
C ASN A 45 3.01 3.01 6.45
N GLN A 46 3.87 3.11 5.43
CA GLN A 46 3.85 4.21 4.47
C GLN A 46 2.49 4.27 3.73
N SER A 47 1.99 3.13 3.24
CA SER A 47 0.68 3.08 2.56
C SER A 47 -0.47 3.50 3.49
N PHE A 48 -0.39 3.18 4.77
CA PHE A 48 -1.37 3.61 5.77
C PHE A 48 -1.33 5.13 6.00
N GLU A 49 -0.14 5.71 6.13
CA GLU A 49 0.05 7.16 6.28
C GLU A 49 -0.37 7.95 5.03
N GLU A 50 -0.09 7.43 3.84
CA GLU A 50 -0.54 8.01 2.57
C GLU A 50 -2.08 8.04 2.45
N ARG A 51 -2.77 6.96 2.85
CA ARG A 51 -4.24 6.91 2.87
C ARG A 51 -4.85 7.88 3.88
N LYS A 52 -4.18 8.10 5.01
CA LYS A 52 -4.61 9.04 6.05
C LYS A 52 -4.50 10.49 5.57
N LYS A 53 -3.56 10.78 4.66
CA LYS A 53 -3.38 12.08 4.00
C LYS A 53 -4.13 12.20 2.66
N ARG A 54 -5.38 11.72 2.56
CA ARG A 54 -6.25 12.20 1.47
C ARG A 54 -6.47 13.71 1.67
N LEU A 55 -5.68 14.51 0.94
CA LEU A 55 -5.75 15.96 0.96
C LEU A 55 -7.17 16.36 0.55
N ARG A 56 -7.87 17.09 1.42
CA ARG A 56 -9.15 17.71 1.04
C ARG A 56 -8.84 18.78 0.00
N SER A 57 -9.52 18.73 -1.14
CA SER A 57 -9.48 19.82 -2.12
C SER A 57 -9.89 21.14 -1.47
N LEU A 58 -9.23 22.24 -1.85
CA LEU A 58 -9.60 23.55 -1.34
C LEU A 58 -10.99 23.94 -1.86
N ALA A 59 -11.77 24.69 -1.07
CA ALA A 59 -13.12 25.10 -1.47
C ALA A 59 -13.15 25.96 -2.77
N SER A 60 -12.02 26.58 -3.12
CA SER A 60 -11.80 27.33 -4.35
C SER A 60 -11.55 26.45 -5.59
N GLU A 61 -11.03 25.24 -5.41
CA GLU A 61 -10.67 24.33 -6.51
C GLU A 61 -11.85 23.45 -6.97
N ILE A 62 -12.89 23.35 -6.14
CA ILE A 62 -14.06 22.54 -6.44
C ILE A 62 -14.87 23.18 -7.58
N GLN A 63 -14.88 22.55 -8.75
CA GLN A 63 -15.74 22.92 -9.87
C GLN A 63 -17.22 22.65 -9.53
N ARG A 64 -18.00 23.72 -9.38
CA ARG A 64 -19.42 23.64 -8.97
C ARG A 64 -20.34 23.55 -10.18
N ASN A 65 -20.29 22.43 -10.89
CA ASN A 65 -21.03 22.23 -12.13
C ASN A 65 -22.49 21.77 -11.90
N PHE A 66 -22.85 21.40 -10.67
CA PHE A 66 -24.17 20.86 -10.35
C PHE A 66 -25.05 21.94 -9.72
N GLU A 67 -25.99 22.48 -10.49
CA GLU A 67 -26.86 23.58 -10.07
C GLU A 67 -28.25 23.09 -9.63
N CYS A 68 -28.81 23.73 -8.61
CA CYS A 68 -30.17 23.45 -8.18
C CYS A 68 -31.19 23.83 -9.27
N PRO A 69 -32.11 22.93 -9.67
CA PRO A 69 -33.07 23.19 -10.74
C PRO A 69 -34.13 24.22 -10.34
N LEU A 70 -34.28 24.52 -9.05
CA LEU A 70 -35.20 25.54 -8.59
C LEU A 70 -34.62 26.93 -8.88
N SER A 71 -35.22 27.63 -9.85
CA SER A 71 -34.78 28.97 -10.30
C SER A 71 -34.63 29.99 -9.16
N LYS A 72 -35.40 29.88 -8.07
CA LYS A 72 -35.30 30.75 -6.89
C LYS A 72 -34.08 30.46 -5.99
N CYS A 73 -33.41 29.31 -6.15
CA CYS A 73 -32.34 28.87 -5.26
C CYS A 73 -30.94 29.23 -5.79
N GLY A 74 -30.65 28.94 -7.06
CA GLY A 74 -29.39 29.29 -7.74
C GLY A 74 -28.10 28.68 -7.14
N LYS A 75 -28.21 27.73 -6.20
CA LYS A 75 -27.05 27.14 -5.53
C LYS A 75 -26.35 26.11 -6.41
N LYS A 76 -25.02 26.14 -6.40
CA LYS A 76 -24.16 25.23 -7.16
C LYS A 76 -23.29 24.38 -6.25
N TYR A 77 -23.06 23.15 -6.66
CA TYR A 77 -22.42 22.09 -5.89
C TYR A 77 -21.36 21.38 -6.71
N GLY A 78 -20.34 20.85 -6.04
CA GLY A 78 -19.19 20.18 -6.67
C GLY A 78 -19.45 18.73 -7.08
N SER A 79 -20.56 18.15 -6.62
CA SER A 79 -20.94 16.79 -6.93
C SER A 79 -22.45 16.62 -6.93
N GLU A 80 -22.94 15.66 -7.70
CA GLU A 80 -24.36 15.32 -7.74
C GLU A 80 -24.90 14.88 -6.37
N GLY A 81 -24.12 14.12 -5.60
CA GLY A 81 -24.53 13.69 -4.26
C GLY A 81 -24.80 14.85 -3.29
N SER A 82 -23.96 15.90 -3.34
CA SER A 82 -24.16 17.10 -2.52
C SER A 82 -25.35 17.95 -3.00
N LEU A 83 -25.60 17.99 -4.31
CA LEU A 83 -26.82 18.59 -4.87
C LEU A 83 -28.07 17.81 -4.44
N ASN A 84 -28.08 16.49 -4.55
CA ASN A 84 -29.20 15.64 -4.17
C ASN A 84 -29.52 15.76 -2.68
N GLN A 85 -28.49 15.81 -1.83
CA GLN A 85 -28.66 16.09 -0.41
C GLN A 85 -29.25 17.49 -0.17
N HIS A 86 -28.78 18.50 -0.89
CA HIS A 86 -29.36 19.84 -0.82
C HIS A 86 -30.85 19.85 -1.18
N ILE A 87 -31.24 19.21 -2.30
CA ILE A 87 -32.63 19.13 -2.74
C ILE A 87 -33.48 18.41 -1.67
N LYS A 88 -33.02 17.27 -1.14
CA LYS A 88 -33.74 16.56 -0.07
C LYS A 88 -34.00 17.41 1.17
N LEU A 89 -33.02 18.22 1.58
CA LEU A 89 -33.09 19.00 2.82
C LEU A 89 -33.76 20.38 2.67
N LYS A 90 -33.68 20.99 1.48
CA LYS A 90 -34.13 22.37 1.23
C LYS A 90 -35.29 22.47 0.25
N HIS A 91 -35.49 21.45 -0.56
CA HIS A 91 -36.55 21.35 -1.56
C HIS A 91 -37.25 19.98 -1.50
N PRO A 92 -37.75 19.55 -0.32
CA PRO A 92 -38.42 18.25 -0.17
C PRO A 92 -39.62 18.09 -1.13
N GLU A 93 -40.27 19.20 -1.51
CA GLU A 93 -41.35 19.25 -2.50
C GLU A 93 -40.94 18.76 -3.89
N LEU A 94 -39.65 18.80 -4.23
CA LEU A 94 -39.14 18.31 -5.53
C LEU A 94 -38.87 16.80 -5.51
N VAL A 95 -38.65 16.21 -4.34
CA VAL A 95 -38.30 14.78 -4.19
C VAL A 95 -39.55 13.90 -4.05
N ASN A 96 -40.62 14.44 -3.48
CA ASN A 96 -41.83 13.69 -3.14
C ASN A 96 -42.90 13.68 -4.26
N LYS A 97 -42.52 13.89 -5.53
CA LYS A 97 -43.45 13.67 -6.64
C LYS A 97 -43.50 12.17 -6.97
N ALA A 98 -44.36 11.45 -6.25
CA ALA A 98 -44.91 10.15 -6.60
C ALA A 98 -46.44 10.24 -6.58
#